data_AF-A0A8S3ECT0-F1
#
_entry.id   AF-A0A8S3ECT0-F1
#
_cell.length_a   1.000
_cell.length_b   1.000
_cell.length_c   1.000
_cell.angle_alpha   90.00
_cell.angle_beta   90.00
_cell.angle_gamma   90.00
#
_symmetry.space_group_name_H-M   'P 1'
#
loop_
_entity.id
_entity.type
_entity.pdbx_description
1 polymer ?
#
loop_
_entity_poly.entity_id
_entity_poly.type
_entity_poly.pdbx_seq_one_letter_code
_entity_poly.pdbx_strand_id
1 'polypeptide(L)' 'MKTGKKLLAKMPENYRNNIITSNSAIDMLMKFGDVENAERIFRSIKAKDIITYGAMVK' A
#
# COMPACT_ATOMS: atom_id res chain seq x y z
N MET A 1 11.00 -1.21 12.48
CA MET A 1 10.79 -1.07 11.02
C MET A 1 10.97 -2.35 10.17
N LYS A 2 11.40 -3.50 10.70
CA LYS A 2 11.57 -4.76 9.92
C LYS A 2 10.29 -5.63 9.80
N THR A 3 9.24 -5.31 10.56
CA THR A 3 8.09 -6.21 10.75
C THR A 3 7.08 -6.15 9.60
N GLY A 4 6.77 -4.95 9.06
CA GLY A 4 5.78 -4.77 7.99
C GLY A 4 6.18 -5.39 6.65
N LYS A 5 7.39 -5.11 6.16
CA LYS A 5 7.90 -5.67 4.88
C LYS A 5 7.99 -7.21 4.89
N LYS A 6 8.42 -7.81 6.01
CA LYS A 6 8.51 -9.28 6.13
C LYS A 6 7.15 -9.96 6.20
N LEU A 7 6.14 -9.32 6.79
CA LEU A 7 4.78 -9.85 6.85
C LEU A 7 4.15 -9.87 5.46
N LEU A 8 4.31 -8.79 4.69
CA LEU A 8 3.85 -8.69 3.30
C LEU A 8 4.52 -9.72 2.38
N ALA A 9 5.80 -9.99 2.58
CA ALA A 9 6.55 -10.97 1.78
C ALA A 9 6.11 -12.43 2.00
N LYS A 10 5.53 -12.74 3.17
CA LYS A 10 5.08 -14.09 3.55
C LYS A 10 3.59 -14.34 3.33
N MET A 11 2.84 -13.35 2.85
CA MET A 11 1.40 -13.51 2.62
C MET A 11 1.14 -14.31 1.33
N PRO A 12 0.09 -15.16 1.31
CA PRO A 12 -0.38 -15.86 0.12
C PRO A 12 -0.56 -14.89 -1.07
N GLU A 13 -0.35 -15.35 -2.29
CA GLU A 13 -0.37 -14.49 -3.49
C GLU A 13 -1.70 -13.73 -3.66
N ASN A 14 -2.79 -14.35 -3.22
CA ASN A 14 -4.14 -13.80 -3.14
C ASN A 14 -4.29 -12.62 -2.15
N TYR A 15 -3.37 -12.42 -1.21
CA TYR A 15 -3.31 -11.23 -0.35
C TYR A 15 -2.55 -10.06 -0.99
N ARG A 16 -1.65 -10.31 -1.96
CA ARG A 16 -0.94 -9.23 -2.66
C ARG A 16 -1.86 -8.34 -3.51
N ASN A 17 -3.02 -8.87 -3.91
CA ASN A 17 -4.07 -8.14 -4.63
C ASN A 17 -5.17 -7.57 -3.70
N ASN A 18 -4.99 -7.61 -2.38
CA ASN A 18 -5.97 -7.05 -1.45
C ASN A 18 -5.79 -5.53 -1.33
N ILE A 19 -6.90 -4.79 -1.42
CA ILE A 19 -6.93 -3.32 -1.26
C ILE A 19 -6.39 -2.88 0.10
N ILE A 20 -6.59 -3.67 1.16
CA ILE A 20 -6.07 -3.40 2.51
C ILE A 20 -4.54 -3.41 2.51
N THR A 21 -3.94 -4.40 1.84
CA THR A 21 -2.49 -4.52 1.68
C THR A 21 -1.92 -3.37 0.87
N SER A 22 -2.60 -2.97 -0.20
CA SER A 22 -2.19 -1.85 -1.04
C SER A 22 -2.28 -0.52 -0.28
N ASN A 23 -3.37 -0.28 0.45
CA ASN A 23 -3.54 0.90 1.29
C ASN A 23 -2.48 0.99 2.39
N SER A 24 -2.14 -0.14 3.02
CA SER A 24 -1.07 -0.21 4.03
C SER A 24 0.31 0.09 3.43
N ALA A 25 0.56 -0.37 2.20
CA ALA A 25 1.81 -0.10 1.51
C ALA A 25 1.93 1.39 1.12
N ILE A 26 0.84 1.99 0.62
CA ILE A 26 0.78 3.42 0.30
C ILE A 26 1.05 4.26 1.56
N ASP A 27 0.33 4.03 2.67
CA ASP A 27 0.52 4.75 3.93
C ASP A 27 1.96 4.65 4.45
N MET A 28 2.56 3.46 4.34
CA MET A 28 3.96 3.25 4.75
C MET A 28 4.94 4.00 3.84
N LEU A 29 4.73 3.98 2.52
CA LEU A 29 5.61 4.64 1.55
C LEU A 29 5.53 6.17 1.68
N MET A 30 4.32 6.72 1.86
CA MET A 30 4.09 8.15 2.12
C MET A 30 4.82 8.61 3.38
N LYS A 31 4.74 7.84 4.49
CA LYS A 31 5.48 8.14 5.73
C LYS A 31 7.00 8.15 5.59
N PHE A 32 7.54 7.43 4.61
CA PHE A 32 8.98 7.43 4.32
C PHE A 32 9.38 8.40 3.20
N GLY A 33 8.43 9.19 2.68
CA GLY A 33 8.66 10.14 1.59
C GLY A 33 8.86 9.49 0.21
N ASP A 34 8.60 8.17 0.07
CA ASP A 34 8.70 7.45 -1.20
C ASP A 34 7.39 7.59 -1.99
N VAL A 35 7.09 8.82 -2.38
CA VAL A 35 5.83 9.21 -3.03
C VAL A 35 5.67 8.54 -4.39
N GLU A 36 6.76 8.35 -5.14
CA GLU A 36 6.72 7.74 -6.47
C GLU A 36 6.21 6.28 -6.41
N ASN A 37 6.75 5.47 -5.48
CA ASN A 37 6.27 4.10 -5.32
C ASN A 37 4.86 4.04 -4.74
N ALA A 38 4.49 4.97 -3.84
CA ALA A 38 3.13 5.07 -3.33
C ALA A 38 2.14 5.34 -4.46
N GLU A 39 2.46 6.29 -5.33
CA GLU A 39 1.63 6.66 -6.49
C GLU A 39 1.51 5.50 -7.49
N ARG A 40 2.60 4.76 -7.74
CA ARG A 40 2.57 3.58 -8.62
C ARG A 40 1.59 2.52 -8.13
N ILE A 41 1.58 2.25 -6.82
CA ILE A 41 0.63 1.30 -6.20
C ILE A 41 -0.79 1.87 -6.23
N PHE A 42 -0.96 3.15 -5.89
CA PHE A 42 -2.26 3.79 -5.96
C PHE A 42 -2.88 3.71 -7.36
N ARG A 43 -2.08 3.92 -8.41
CA ARG A 43 -2.52 3.83 -9.80
C ARG A 43 -2.87 2.40 -10.23
N SER A 44 -2.25 1.36 -9.66
CA SER A 44 -2.54 -0.03 -10.00
C SER A 44 -3.85 -0.56 -9.39
N ILE A 45 -4.37 0.10 -8.35
CA ILE A 45 -5.66 -0.24 -7.73
C ILE A 45 -6.81 0.15 -8.67
N LYS A 46 -7.54 -0.84 -9.20
CA LYS A 46 -8.67 -0.62 -10.13
C LYS A 46 -9.87 0.07 -9.48
N ALA A 47 -10.31 -0.41 -8.32
CA ALA A 47 -11.42 0.16 -7.56
C ALA A 47 -10.87 0.76 -6.26
N LYS A 48 -10.80 2.09 -6.18
CA LYS A 48 -10.28 2.82 -5.03
C LYS A 48 -11.42 3.17 -4.08
N ASP A 49 -11.19 3.06 -2.78
CA ASP A 49 -12.13 3.50 -1.75
C ASP A 49 -11.61 4.75 -1.01
N ILE A 50 -12.42 5.26 -0.08
CA ILE A 50 -12.04 6.44 0.73
C ILE A 50 -10.74 6.23 1.52
N ILE A 51 -10.42 4.99 1.87
CA ILE A 51 -9.19 4.63 2.58
C ILE A 51 -8.00 4.75 1.63
N THR A 52 -8.13 4.31 0.37
CA THR A 52 -7.10 4.42 -0.67
C THR A 52 -6.75 5.88 -0.95
N TYR A 53 -7.75 6.76 -1.08
CA TYR A 53 -7.50 8.20 -1.25
C TYR A 53 -6.88 8.83 0.02
N GLY A 54 -7.39 8.46 1.20
CA GLY A 54 -6.84 8.95 2.47
C GLY A 54 -5.38 8.54 2.72
N ALA A 55 -4.95 7.40 2.18
CA ALA A 55 -3.57 6.94 2.30
C ALA A 55 -2.57 7.79 1.50
N MET A 56 -2.99 8.47 0.42
CA MET A 56 -2.12 9.35 -0.39
C MET A 56 -2.00 10.78 0.16
N VAL A 57 -2.86 11.17 1.10
CA VAL A 57 -2.93 12.54 1.64
C VAL A 57 -2.27 12.66 3.01
N LYS A 58 -2.12 11.54 3.72
CA LYS A 58 -1.44 11.46 5.03
C LYS A 58 0.07 11.60 4.91
#